data_AF-A0AAU2PXI9-F1
#
_entry.id   AF-A0AAU2PXI9-F1
#
_cell.length_a   1.000
_cell.length_b   1.000
_cell.length_c   1.000
_cell.angle_alpha   90.00
_cell.angle_beta   90.00
_cell.angle_gamma   90.00
#
_symmetry.space_group_name_H-M   'P 1'
#
loop_
_entity.id
_entity.type
_entity.pdbx_description
1 polymer ?
#
loop_
_entity_poly.entity_id
_entity_poly.type
_entity_poly.pdbx_seq_one_letter_code
_entity_poly.pdbx_strand_id
1 'polypeptide(L)'
;MTEQSPRPKPAGLLYEDFGTGRHRESSLVRHALGSAHEEELVAGLAGGIGFMYFVFEYAGHPPQLTIVAQAHPDPWVESALDRLRVPYEVTHSSRPRWDRVHAALDAGRPVFCNVDRSRLPWHGGVPDEMAGADPYTVVLAGYDGDVLHVEDGAPDPYGIDMLEFGAAWSGHRKGRHRMVVPTGPAEGEPDVDGAVAATAARLTGPVLGNRFDVNFGFSGMEKLAAQLRDVRTRTGWERRFGAPEAFLAGTQRLYACLEEEWTAPGATRPLYADFLDLVGRSEAAALFRESAVHWSRLATLARGAGPDADAAGRRALFDEFAGLVDGCLALERRAAAALL
;
A
#
# COMPACT_ATOMS: atom_id res chain seq x y z
N MET A 1 -20.03 15.12 30.55
CA MET A 1 -19.15 14.19 29.81
C MET A 1 -18.94 12.99 30.69
N THR A 2 -19.64 11.90 30.41
CA THR A 2 -19.45 10.64 31.12
C THR A 2 -18.18 10.01 30.56
N GLU A 3 -17.11 9.97 31.36
CA GLU A 3 -15.96 9.10 31.10
C GLU A 3 -16.50 7.67 30.98
N GLN A 4 -16.54 7.15 29.76
CA GLN A 4 -16.76 5.73 29.55
C GLN A 4 -15.55 5.02 30.13
N SER A 5 -15.77 4.22 31.18
CA SER A 5 -14.74 3.31 31.68
C SER A 5 -14.21 2.46 30.51
N PRO A 6 -12.89 2.25 30.42
CA PRO A 6 -12.30 1.47 29.33
C PRO A 6 -12.93 0.08 29.31
N ARG A 7 -13.38 -0.36 28.12
CA ARG A 7 -13.90 -1.72 27.93
C ARG A 7 -12.81 -2.72 28.31
N PRO A 8 -13.13 -3.81 29.03
CA PRO A 8 -12.15 -4.85 29.33
C PRO A 8 -11.61 -5.43 28.03
N LYS A 9 -10.29 -5.64 28.00
CA LYS A 9 -9.58 -6.18 26.84
C LYS A 9 -10.12 -7.57 26.47
N PRO A 10 -10.29 -7.88 25.18
CA PRO A 10 -10.52 -9.25 24.74
C PRO A 10 -9.41 -10.16 25.26
N ALA A 11 -9.79 -11.34 25.77
CA ALA A 11 -8.81 -12.34 26.18
C ALA A 11 -8.03 -12.85 24.96
N GLY A 12 -6.77 -13.23 25.17
CA GLY A 12 -5.95 -13.89 24.15
C GLY A 12 -5.26 -12.98 23.13
N LEU A 13 -5.33 -11.66 23.29
CA LEU A 13 -4.53 -10.70 22.49
C LEU A 13 -3.05 -10.72 22.88
N LEU A 14 -2.18 -10.59 21.89
CA LEU A 14 -0.72 -10.57 22.05
C LEU A 14 -0.16 -9.17 22.33
N TYR A 15 -0.85 -8.11 21.89
CA TYR A 15 -0.46 -6.72 22.08
C TYR A 15 -1.70 -5.82 22.16
N GLU A 16 -1.48 -4.55 22.50
CA GLU A 16 -2.55 -3.61 22.87
C GLU A 16 -2.69 -2.40 21.94
N ASP A 17 -1.65 -2.12 21.15
CA ASP A 17 -1.67 -1.03 20.18
C ASP A 17 -2.31 -1.51 18.87
N PHE A 18 -3.29 -0.76 18.40
CA PHE A 18 -4.01 -1.03 17.15
C PHE A 18 -4.34 0.29 16.44
N GLY A 19 -4.91 0.18 15.25
CA GLY A 19 -5.30 1.32 14.43
C GLY A 19 -4.37 1.52 13.24
N THR A 20 -4.73 2.48 12.40
CA THR A 20 -3.88 2.90 11.28
C THR A 20 -3.38 4.31 11.57
N GLY A 21 -2.07 4.50 11.45
CA GLY A 21 -1.47 5.81 11.29
C GLY A 21 -1.80 6.37 9.90
N ARG A 22 -0.77 6.76 9.15
CA ARG A 22 -0.92 7.21 7.75
C ARG A 22 -0.88 6.06 6.76
N HIS A 23 -0.24 4.95 7.12
CA HIS A 23 0.01 3.82 6.24
C HIS A 23 -0.27 2.50 6.96
N ARG A 24 -1.12 1.69 6.34
CA ARG A 24 -1.70 0.51 6.98
C ARG A 24 -0.66 -0.57 7.24
N GLU A 25 0.09 -0.99 6.23
CA GLU A 25 1.04 -2.10 6.38
C GLU A 25 2.17 -1.77 7.36
N SER A 26 2.59 -0.51 7.47
CA SER A 26 3.57 -0.09 8.48
C SER A 26 2.99 -0.13 9.89
N SER A 27 1.73 0.25 10.06
CA SER A 27 1.03 0.12 11.34
C SER A 27 0.95 -1.35 11.77
N LEU A 28 0.56 -2.24 10.85
CA LEU A 28 0.51 -3.69 11.10
C LEU A 28 1.87 -4.25 11.55
N VAL A 29 2.96 -3.91 10.86
CA VAL A 29 4.30 -4.37 11.23
C VAL A 29 4.74 -3.77 12.57
N ARG A 30 4.49 -2.48 12.79
CA ARG A 30 4.82 -1.80 14.03
C ARG A 30 4.15 -2.47 15.24
N HIS A 31 2.83 -2.67 15.20
CA HIS A 31 2.11 -3.25 16.33
C HIS A 31 2.49 -4.72 16.57
N ALA A 32 2.63 -5.51 15.50
CA ALA A 32 3.09 -6.90 15.58
C ALA A 32 4.50 -7.06 16.19
N LEU A 33 5.32 -6.01 16.16
CA LEU A 33 6.64 -5.96 16.78
C LEU A 33 6.66 -5.21 18.12
N GLY A 34 5.48 -4.96 18.71
CA GLY A 34 5.34 -4.30 20.02
C GLY A 34 5.58 -2.80 19.99
N SER A 35 5.35 -2.14 18.86
CA SER A 35 5.43 -0.68 18.68
C SER A 35 6.78 -0.06 19.01
N ALA A 36 7.87 -0.84 18.92
CA ALA A 36 9.22 -0.38 19.25
C ALA A 36 9.77 0.70 18.30
N HIS A 37 9.13 0.90 17.15
CA HIS A 37 9.55 1.84 16.12
C HIS A 37 8.38 2.72 15.68
N GLU A 38 8.69 3.96 15.30
CA GLU A 38 7.72 4.88 14.71
C GLU A 38 7.29 4.43 13.32
N GLU A 39 6.11 4.86 12.88
CA GLU A 39 5.50 4.46 11.61
C GLU A 39 6.39 4.79 10.41
N GLU A 40 6.94 6.01 10.36
CA GLU A 40 7.81 6.47 9.29
C GLU A 40 9.08 5.62 9.17
N LEU A 41 9.65 5.18 10.30
CA LEU A 41 10.85 4.34 10.28
C LEU A 41 10.53 2.99 9.62
N VAL A 42 9.44 2.34 10.04
CA VAL A 42 9.02 1.05 9.47
C VAL A 42 8.69 1.20 7.98
N ALA A 43 7.96 2.25 7.60
CA ALA A 43 7.59 2.49 6.21
C ALA A 43 8.79 2.80 5.30
N GLY A 44 9.74 3.61 5.78
CA GLY A 44 10.99 3.89 5.07
C GLY A 44 11.83 2.64 4.89
N LEU A 45 11.98 1.83 5.95
CA LEU A 45 12.72 0.57 5.90
C LEU A 45 12.04 -0.46 4.99
N ALA A 46 10.72 -0.56 4.92
CA ALA A 46 10.04 -1.45 3.97
C ALA A 46 10.32 -1.13 2.47
N GLY A 47 11.05 -0.05 2.18
CA GLY A 47 11.41 0.38 0.83
C GLY A 47 10.72 1.67 0.41
N GLY A 48 10.04 2.36 1.33
CA GLY A 48 9.53 3.70 1.17
C GLY A 48 8.62 3.89 -0.04
N ILE A 49 8.87 4.96 -0.78
CA ILE A 49 8.12 5.33 -1.98
C ILE A 49 8.52 4.51 -3.20
N GLY A 50 7.58 4.45 -4.13
CA GLY A 50 7.81 3.93 -5.47
C GLY A 50 6.85 4.59 -6.45
N PHE A 51 6.87 4.10 -7.68
CA PHE A 51 5.84 4.42 -8.65
C PHE A 51 5.69 3.25 -9.60
N MET A 52 4.47 2.79 -9.79
CA MET A 52 4.09 1.85 -10.84
C MET A 52 2.85 2.41 -11.52
N TYR A 53 2.76 2.37 -12.85
CA TYR A 53 1.59 2.85 -13.60
C TYR A 53 1.17 1.86 -14.68
N PHE A 54 -0.04 1.33 -14.57
CA PHE A 54 -0.67 0.48 -15.57
C PHE A 54 -2.11 0.91 -15.86
N VAL A 55 -2.55 0.65 -17.09
CA VAL A 55 -3.96 0.67 -17.47
C VAL A 55 -4.27 -0.65 -18.15
N PHE A 56 -5.19 -1.42 -17.59
CA PHE A 56 -5.66 -2.69 -18.12
C PHE A 56 -7.01 -2.52 -18.80
N GLU A 57 -7.19 -3.16 -19.96
CA GLU A 57 -8.41 -3.06 -20.76
C GLU A 57 -8.97 -4.47 -20.94
N TYR A 58 -10.13 -4.72 -20.34
CA TYR A 58 -10.84 -5.99 -20.41
C TYR A 58 -12.19 -5.78 -21.10
N ALA A 59 -12.60 -6.74 -21.94
CA ALA A 59 -13.88 -6.66 -22.63
C ALA A 59 -15.03 -6.61 -21.61
N GLY A 60 -15.94 -5.67 -21.75
CA GLY A 60 -17.09 -5.51 -20.86
C GLY A 60 -16.82 -4.72 -19.57
N HIS A 61 -15.61 -4.21 -19.37
CA HIS A 61 -15.26 -3.40 -18.19
C HIS A 61 -14.67 -2.04 -18.60
N PRO A 62 -14.92 -0.97 -17.83
CA PRO A 62 -14.15 0.27 -17.96
C PRO A 62 -12.64 0.00 -17.82
N PRO A 63 -11.77 0.77 -18.50
CA PRO A 63 -10.32 0.60 -18.33
C PRO A 63 -9.92 0.75 -16.86
N GLN A 64 -9.11 -0.19 -16.38
CA GLN A 64 -8.69 -0.27 -14.99
C GLN A 64 -7.31 0.36 -14.83
N LEU A 65 -7.29 1.55 -14.24
CA LEU A 65 -6.08 2.23 -13.83
C LEU A 65 -5.50 1.57 -12.57
N THR A 66 -4.18 1.45 -12.48
CA THR A 66 -3.50 1.15 -11.22
C THR A 66 -2.25 1.99 -11.13
N ILE A 67 -2.15 2.72 -10.02
CA ILE A 67 -0.91 3.30 -9.55
C ILE A 67 -0.56 2.65 -8.21
N VAL A 68 0.71 2.29 -8.02
CA VAL A 68 1.26 1.92 -6.71
C VAL A 68 2.34 2.92 -6.39
N ALA A 69 2.13 3.71 -5.33
CA ALA A 69 2.99 4.84 -4.97
C ALA A 69 4.03 4.49 -3.88
N GLN A 70 4.08 3.23 -3.47
CA GLN A 70 5.05 2.68 -2.53
C GLN A 70 5.97 1.64 -3.20
N ALA A 71 6.87 1.08 -2.40
CA ALA A 71 7.68 -0.08 -2.78
C ALA A 71 6.86 -1.22 -3.41
N HIS A 72 7.22 -1.61 -4.63
CA HIS A 72 6.61 -2.72 -5.37
C HIS A 72 7.64 -3.26 -6.39
N PRO A 73 7.66 -4.57 -6.72
CA PRO A 73 6.76 -5.65 -6.29
C PRO A 73 7.20 -6.44 -5.06
N ASP A 74 8.27 -6.02 -4.39
CA ASP A 74 8.83 -6.77 -3.27
C ASP A 74 7.79 -6.98 -2.15
N PRO A 75 7.76 -8.16 -1.50
CA PRO A 75 6.87 -8.40 -0.37
C PRO A 75 7.14 -7.42 0.77
N TRP A 76 6.14 -6.61 1.10
CA TRP A 76 6.29 -5.46 1.99
C TRP A 76 6.71 -5.85 3.41
N VAL A 77 6.03 -6.87 4.00
CA VAL A 77 6.29 -7.32 5.38
C VAL A 77 7.71 -7.85 5.51
N GLU A 78 8.12 -8.77 4.64
CA GLU A 78 9.50 -9.29 4.66
C GLU A 78 10.54 -8.19 4.43
N SER A 79 10.28 -7.26 3.51
CA SER A 79 11.19 -6.13 3.27
C SER A 79 11.39 -5.28 4.53
N ALA A 80 10.33 -5.07 5.32
CA ALA A 80 10.41 -4.40 6.61
C ALA A 80 11.23 -5.22 7.60
N LEU A 81 10.91 -6.51 7.77
CA LEU A 81 11.55 -7.40 8.75
C LEU A 81 13.04 -7.60 8.46
N ASP A 82 13.42 -7.82 7.20
CA ASP A 82 14.81 -7.98 6.76
C ASP A 82 15.67 -6.76 7.12
N ARG A 83 15.12 -5.56 6.93
CA ARG A 83 15.83 -4.29 7.19
C ARG A 83 15.74 -3.85 8.65
N LEU A 84 14.72 -4.27 9.38
CA LEU A 84 14.66 -4.17 10.85
C LEU A 84 15.53 -5.22 11.54
N ARG A 85 16.14 -6.15 10.79
CA ARG A 85 16.93 -7.28 11.32
C ARG A 85 16.13 -8.18 12.26
N VAL A 86 14.82 -8.31 12.02
CA VAL A 86 13.95 -9.19 12.78
C VAL A 86 13.90 -10.56 12.09
N PRO A 87 14.25 -11.66 12.78
CA PRO A 87 14.16 -12.98 12.20
C PRO A 87 12.68 -13.38 12.02
N TYR A 88 12.37 -14.06 10.93
CA TYR A 88 11.01 -14.54 10.66
C TYR A 88 11.01 -15.85 9.88
N GLU A 89 9.88 -16.56 9.97
CA GLU A 89 9.58 -17.73 9.16
C GLU A 89 8.48 -17.41 8.15
N VAL A 90 8.67 -17.89 6.92
CA VAL A 90 7.63 -17.87 5.86
C VAL A 90 7.20 -19.29 5.57
N THR A 91 5.90 -19.57 5.67
CA THR A 91 5.36 -20.87 5.28
C THR A 91 4.20 -20.72 4.32
N HIS A 92 3.99 -21.75 3.49
CA HIS A 92 2.89 -21.86 2.55
C HIS A 92 2.21 -23.22 2.73
N SER A 93 0.92 -23.29 2.39
CA SER A 93 0.16 -24.54 2.46
C SER A 93 -1.01 -24.58 1.48
N SER A 94 -1.45 -25.78 1.13
CA SER A 94 -2.60 -25.97 0.23
C SER A 94 -3.95 -25.69 0.89
N ARG A 95 -3.99 -25.61 2.21
CA ARG A 95 -5.19 -25.39 3.04
C ARG A 95 -4.79 -24.67 4.34
N PRO A 96 -5.71 -23.98 5.05
CA PRO A 96 -5.41 -23.39 6.34
C PRO A 96 -4.79 -24.41 7.32
N ARG A 97 -3.73 -24.00 8.02
CA ARG A 97 -2.98 -24.81 9.00
C ARG A 97 -3.13 -24.21 10.39
N TRP A 98 -4.32 -24.37 10.97
CA TRP A 98 -4.66 -23.84 12.29
C TRP A 98 -3.75 -24.36 13.41
N ASP A 99 -3.25 -25.59 13.27
CA ASP A 99 -2.23 -26.15 14.17
C ASP A 99 -0.97 -25.27 14.24
N ARG A 100 -0.56 -24.69 13.10
CA ARG A 100 0.61 -23.79 13.04
C ARG A 100 0.28 -22.38 13.49
N VAL A 101 -0.93 -21.89 13.18
CA VAL A 101 -1.41 -20.58 13.61
C VAL A 101 -1.47 -20.54 15.14
N HIS A 102 -2.15 -21.49 15.77
CA HIS A 102 -2.23 -21.57 17.23
C HIS A 102 -0.84 -21.75 17.85
N ALA A 103 0.02 -22.63 17.31
CA ALA A 103 1.38 -22.78 17.82
C ALA A 103 2.23 -21.49 17.74
N ALA A 104 1.99 -20.63 16.75
CA ALA A 104 2.64 -19.32 16.67
C ALA A 104 2.06 -18.36 17.72
N LEU A 105 0.74 -18.24 17.79
CA LEU A 105 0.04 -17.35 18.73
C LEU A 105 0.29 -17.75 20.20
N ASP A 106 0.26 -19.04 20.53
CA ASP A 106 0.57 -19.58 21.87
C ASP A 106 2.01 -19.29 22.28
N ALA A 107 2.92 -19.17 21.31
CA ALA A 107 4.31 -18.78 21.52
C ALA A 107 4.48 -17.24 21.60
N GLY A 108 3.39 -16.47 21.62
CA GLY A 108 3.41 -15.02 21.67
C GLY A 108 3.78 -14.35 20.34
N ARG A 109 3.64 -15.06 19.21
CA ARG A 109 4.08 -14.57 17.89
C ARG A 109 2.88 -14.28 16.99
N PRO A 110 2.63 -13.01 16.62
CA PRO A 110 1.56 -12.68 15.68
C PRO A 110 1.84 -13.24 14.28
N VAL A 111 0.78 -13.43 13.50
CA VAL A 111 0.85 -14.09 12.19
C VAL A 111 0.31 -13.17 11.10
N PHE A 112 1.18 -12.76 10.18
CA PHE A 112 0.75 -12.04 8.97
C PHE A 112 0.20 -13.03 7.95
N CYS A 113 -0.96 -12.72 7.39
CA CYS A 113 -1.65 -13.52 6.39
C CYS A 113 -2.05 -12.66 5.19
N ASN A 114 -1.97 -13.22 3.98
CA ASN A 114 -2.55 -12.60 2.79
C ASN A 114 -3.91 -13.23 2.49
N VAL A 115 -4.98 -12.43 2.52
CA VAL A 115 -6.37 -12.89 2.36
C VAL A 115 -7.05 -12.21 1.18
N ASP A 116 -8.24 -12.71 0.81
CA ASP A 116 -9.17 -11.99 -0.06
C ASP A 116 -9.95 -10.98 0.78
N ARG A 117 -9.64 -9.69 0.59
CA ARG A 117 -10.28 -8.57 1.32
C ARG A 117 -11.80 -8.60 1.23
N SER A 118 -12.37 -8.98 0.08
CA SER A 118 -13.81 -8.96 -0.15
C SER A 118 -14.60 -9.97 0.68
N ARG A 119 -13.89 -10.93 1.29
CA ARG A 119 -14.47 -11.97 2.15
C ARG A 119 -14.36 -11.65 3.64
N LEU A 120 -13.74 -10.52 4.00
CA LEU A 120 -13.71 -10.05 5.38
C LEU A 120 -15.01 -9.29 5.70
N PRO A 121 -15.73 -9.63 6.79
CA PRO A 121 -17.08 -9.10 7.04
C PRO A 121 -17.18 -7.57 7.16
N TRP A 122 -16.11 -6.92 7.61
CA TRP A 122 -16.09 -5.48 7.87
C TRP A 122 -15.74 -4.60 6.67
N HIS A 123 -15.17 -5.15 5.58
CA HIS A 123 -14.89 -4.36 4.38
C HIS A 123 -16.14 -4.14 3.51
N GLY A 124 -17.17 -4.98 3.71
CA GLY A 124 -18.36 -4.97 2.85
C GLY A 124 -18.03 -5.32 1.39
N GLY A 125 -19.07 -5.57 0.61
CA GLY A 125 -18.95 -5.89 -0.81
C GLY A 125 -19.30 -7.33 -1.14
N VAL A 126 -19.77 -7.53 -2.37
CA VAL A 126 -20.01 -8.85 -2.94
C VAL A 126 -18.75 -9.21 -3.74
N PRO A 127 -18.09 -10.34 -3.47
CA PRO A 127 -16.94 -10.78 -4.26
C PRO A 127 -17.29 -10.81 -5.75
N ASP A 128 -16.53 -10.08 -6.57
CA ASP A 128 -16.63 -10.13 -8.03
C ASP A 128 -15.66 -11.17 -8.60
N GLU A 129 -15.53 -11.24 -9.93
CA GLU A 129 -14.64 -12.18 -10.60
C GLU A 129 -13.15 -11.94 -10.33
N MET A 130 -12.78 -10.73 -9.88
CA MET A 130 -11.41 -10.31 -9.55
C MET A 130 -11.11 -10.38 -8.05
N ALA A 131 -12.11 -10.70 -7.22
CA ALA A 131 -11.93 -10.92 -5.79
C ALA A 131 -10.78 -11.91 -5.49
N GLY A 132 -9.93 -11.53 -4.53
CA GLY A 132 -8.76 -12.32 -4.14
C GLY A 132 -7.63 -12.40 -5.18
N ALA A 133 -7.66 -11.61 -6.27
CA ALA A 133 -6.57 -11.57 -7.24
C ALA A 133 -5.29 -10.94 -6.65
N ASP A 134 -5.47 -9.87 -5.88
CA ASP A 134 -4.40 -9.16 -5.18
C ASP A 134 -4.28 -9.64 -3.74
N PRO A 135 -3.04 -9.70 -3.19
CA PRO A 135 -2.86 -10.03 -1.79
C PRO A 135 -3.40 -8.91 -0.90
N TYR A 136 -4.08 -9.24 0.19
CA TYR A 136 -4.42 -8.26 1.24
C TYR A 136 -3.86 -8.72 2.58
N THR A 137 -2.84 -8.02 3.07
CA THR A 137 -2.11 -8.41 4.29
C THR A 137 -2.90 -8.06 5.53
N VAL A 138 -3.19 -8.99 6.44
CA VAL A 138 -3.76 -8.76 7.79
C VAL A 138 -2.89 -9.44 8.84
N VAL A 139 -3.06 -9.11 10.12
CA VAL A 139 -2.35 -9.77 11.23
C VAL A 139 -3.34 -10.50 12.13
N LEU A 140 -3.08 -11.77 12.43
CA LEU A 140 -3.72 -12.46 13.54
C LEU A 140 -2.98 -12.04 14.82
N ALA A 141 -3.65 -11.25 15.64
CA ALA A 141 -3.13 -10.64 16.86
C ALA A 141 -3.42 -11.48 18.12
N GLY A 142 -4.16 -12.57 17.98
CA GLY A 142 -4.59 -13.40 19.10
C GLY A 142 -5.79 -14.27 18.76
N TYR A 143 -6.25 -15.05 19.73
CA TYR A 143 -7.48 -15.83 19.62
C TYR A 143 -8.08 -16.15 20.99
N ASP A 144 -9.39 -16.40 21.03
CA ASP A 144 -10.11 -16.92 22.20
C ASP A 144 -11.10 -18.01 21.73
N GLY A 145 -10.80 -19.26 22.05
CA GLY A 145 -11.55 -20.41 21.52
C GLY A 145 -11.45 -20.48 19.99
N ASP A 146 -12.61 -20.41 19.31
CA ASP A 146 -12.69 -20.41 17.84
C ASP A 146 -12.76 -18.98 17.24
N VAL A 147 -12.66 -17.94 18.07
CA VAL A 147 -12.66 -16.54 17.62
C VAL A 147 -11.23 -16.05 17.45
N LEU A 148 -10.87 -15.67 16.23
CA LEU A 148 -9.61 -15.00 15.91
C LEU A 148 -9.74 -13.50 16.11
N HIS A 149 -8.70 -12.88 16.64
CA HIS A 149 -8.56 -11.43 16.69
C HIS A 149 -7.67 -10.96 15.54
N VAL A 150 -8.24 -10.20 14.61
CA VAL A 150 -7.60 -9.76 13.37
C VAL A 150 -7.35 -8.27 13.43
N GLU A 151 -6.09 -7.88 13.32
CA GLU A 151 -5.74 -6.50 13.07
C GLU A 151 -5.86 -6.19 11.57
N ASP A 152 -6.70 -5.20 11.28
CA ASP A 152 -6.95 -4.70 9.94
C ASP A 152 -7.19 -3.18 9.96
N GLY A 153 -6.33 -2.47 10.70
CA GLY A 153 -6.28 -1.01 10.69
C GLY A 153 -7.35 -0.27 11.51
N ALA A 154 -8.29 -0.98 12.15
CA ALA A 154 -9.24 -0.40 13.10
C ALA A 154 -8.59 -0.15 14.48
N PRO A 155 -9.10 0.81 15.28
CA PRO A 155 -8.58 1.09 16.63
C PRO A 155 -8.67 -0.07 17.62
N ASP A 156 -9.51 -1.07 17.35
CA ASP A 156 -9.62 -2.33 18.06
C ASP A 156 -9.57 -3.47 17.03
N PRO A 157 -9.01 -4.64 17.37
CA PRO A 157 -8.98 -5.77 16.45
C PRO A 157 -10.40 -6.31 16.20
N TYR A 158 -10.62 -6.83 15.00
CA TYR A 158 -11.87 -7.48 14.63
C TYR A 158 -11.90 -8.91 15.15
N GLY A 159 -13.01 -9.30 15.78
CA GLY A 159 -13.30 -10.70 16.06
C GLY A 159 -13.91 -11.39 14.84
N ILE A 160 -13.43 -12.59 14.49
CA ILE A 160 -13.99 -13.40 13.40
C ILE A 160 -13.91 -14.89 13.73
N ASP A 161 -14.90 -15.67 13.29
CA ASP A 161 -14.85 -17.12 13.39
C ASP A 161 -13.70 -17.70 12.55
N MET A 162 -13.01 -18.70 13.09
CA MET A 162 -11.87 -19.35 12.43
C MET A 162 -12.22 -19.89 11.03
N LEU A 163 -13.40 -20.49 10.82
CA LEU A 163 -13.80 -21.01 9.51
C LEU A 163 -14.09 -19.87 8.52
N GLU A 164 -14.68 -18.79 9.00
CA GLU A 164 -14.96 -17.60 8.19
C GLU A 164 -13.66 -16.92 7.72
N PHE A 165 -12.68 -16.74 8.62
CA PHE A 165 -11.35 -16.28 8.23
C PHE A 165 -10.68 -17.26 7.27
N GLY A 166 -10.81 -18.57 7.51
CA GLY A 166 -10.31 -19.60 6.62
C GLY A 166 -10.85 -19.48 5.19
N ALA A 167 -12.09 -19.05 5.02
CA ALA A 167 -12.70 -18.80 3.73
C ALA A 167 -12.13 -17.54 3.04
N ALA A 168 -11.85 -16.47 3.79
CA ALA A 168 -11.15 -15.29 3.28
C ALA A 168 -9.71 -15.61 2.88
N TRP A 169 -9.00 -16.37 3.70
CA TRP A 169 -7.63 -16.80 3.43
C TRP A 169 -7.53 -17.71 2.21
N SER A 170 -8.49 -18.63 2.05
CA SER A 170 -8.59 -19.51 0.89
C SER A 170 -8.99 -18.77 -0.39
N GLY A 171 -9.68 -17.63 -0.26
CA GLY A 171 -10.10 -16.78 -1.38
C GLY A 171 -8.91 -16.26 -2.18
N HIS A 172 -7.82 -15.89 -1.51
CA HIS A 172 -6.58 -15.48 -2.16
C HIS A 172 -5.72 -16.70 -2.57
N ARG A 173 -6.15 -17.38 -3.64
CA ARG A 173 -5.57 -18.65 -4.11
C ARG A 173 -4.07 -18.59 -4.41
N LYS A 174 -3.59 -17.47 -4.99
CA LYS A 174 -2.17 -17.28 -5.33
C LYS A 174 -1.29 -17.25 -4.08
N GLY A 175 -1.81 -16.74 -2.97
CA GLY A 175 -1.09 -16.66 -1.71
C GLY A 175 -0.91 -18.00 -0.99
N ARG A 176 -1.61 -19.07 -1.37
CA ARG A 176 -1.37 -20.43 -0.85
C ARG A 176 -1.26 -20.47 0.68
N HIS A 177 -2.23 -19.84 1.35
CA HIS A 177 -2.28 -19.73 2.81
C HIS A 177 -0.93 -19.33 3.42
N ARG A 178 -0.30 -18.32 2.82
CA ARG A 178 0.99 -17.80 3.25
C ARG A 178 0.89 -17.23 4.67
N MET A 179 1.84 -17.62 5.50
CA MET A 179 2.07 -17.07 6.85
C MET A 179 3.46 -16.45 6.89
N VAL A 180 3.58 -15.26 7.47
CA VAL A 180 4.85 -14.70 7.96
C VAL A 180 4.76 -14.57 9.47
N VAL A 181 5.74 -15.09 10.18
CA VAL A 181 5.77 -15.10 11.64
C VAL A 181 7.12 -14.57 12.10
N PRO A 182 7.18 -13.36 12.71
CA PRO A 182 8.37 -12.92 13.42
C PRO A 182 8.72 -13.92 14.53
N THR A 183 9.97 -14.37 14.59
CA THR A 183 10.40 -15.47 15.47
C THR A 183 11.22 -15.03 16.67
N GLY A 184 11.56 -13.75 16.76
CA GLY A 184 12.37 -13.21 17.85
C GLY A 184 12.53 -11.68 17.75
N PRO A 185 13.31 -11.08 18.68
CA PRO A 185 13.65 -9.67 18.62
C PRO A 185 14.61 -9.37 17.47
N ALA A 186 14.81 -8.08 17.16
CA ALA A 186 15.81 -7.64 16.21
C ALA A 186 17.23 -8.09 16.62
N GLU A 187 18.02 -8.56 15.65
CA GLU A 187 19.39 -9.07 15.83
C GLU A 187 20.47 -8.04 15.47
N GLY A 188 20.08 -6.77 15.28
CA GLY A 188 21.00 -5.69 14.97
C GLY A 188 20.29 -4.38 14.70
N GLU A 189 21.08 -3.38 14.30
CA GLU A 189 20.56 -2.06 13.94
C GLU A 189 19.82 -2.08 12.60
N PRO A 190 18.77 -1.26 12.44
CA PRO A 190 18.06 -1.14 11.18
C PRO A 190 18.95 -0.69 10.01
N ASP A 191 18.72 -1.27 8.83
CA ASP A 191 19.45 -0.99 7.59
C ASP A 191 18.91 0.24 6.86
N VAL A 192 19.17 1.41 7.46
CA VAL A 192 18.70 2.70 6.93
C VAL A 192 19.32 3.03 5.58
N ASP A 193 20.65 2.92 5.46
CA ASP A 193 21.35 3.28 4.22
C ASP A 193 20.94 2.36 3.07
N GLY A 194 20.77 1.05 3.33
CA GLY A 194 20.27 0.10 2.34
C GLY A 194 18.83 0.38 1.92
N ALA A 195 17.98 0.87 2.83
CA ALA A 195 16.60 1.27 2.50
C ALA A 195 16.56 2.52 1.60
N VAL A 196 17.34 3.55 1.93
CA VAL A 196 17.44 4.79 1.15
C VAL A 196 17.99 4.51 -0.25
N ALA A 197 19.09 3.74 -0.33
CA ALA A 197 19.69 3.37 -1.61
C ALA A 197 18.73 2.54 -2.49
N ALA A 198 18.02 1.57 -1.90
CA ALA A 198 17.04 0.79 -2.63
C ALA A 198 15.87 1.65 -3.17
N THR A 199 15.41 2.62 -2.39
CA THR A 199 14.36 3.55 -2.82
C THR A 199 14.85 4.41 -4.00
N ALA A 200 16.04 5.00 -3.90
CA ALA A 200 16.63 5.78 -4.99
C ALA A 200 16.82 4.94 -6.26
N ALA A 201 17.30 3.70 -6.13
CA ALA A 201 17.46 2.77 -7.24
C ALA A 201 16.13 2.42 -7.91
N ARG A 202 15.06 2.20 -7.14
CA ARG A 202 13.73 1.89 -7.68
C ARG A 202 13.10 3.06 -8.43
N LEU A 203 13.38 4.29 -8.01
CA LEU A 203 12.90 5.49 -8.71
C LEU A 203 13.66 5.77 -10.00
N THR A 204 14.97 5.52 -10.02
CA THR A 204 15.87 5.96 -11.09
C THR A 204 16.24 4.87 -12.10
N GLY A 205 16.21 3.60 -11.69
CA GLY A 205 16.69 2.46 -12.45
C GLY A 205 15.61 1.42 -12.78
N PRO A 206 16.00 0.31 -13.43
CA PRO A 206 15.09 -0.81 -13.68
C PRO A 206 14.66 -1.47 -12.35
N VAL A 207 13.39 -1.88 -12.28
CA VAL A 207 12.80 -2.54 -11.10
C VAL A 207 12.68 -4.04 -11.34
N LEU A 208 12.22 -4.44 -12.54
CA LEU A 208 12.00 -5.83 -12.94
C LEU A 208 13.09 -6.37 -13.87
N GLY A 209 13.94 -5.49 -14.42
CA GLY A 209 15.01 -5.85 -15.36
C GLY A 209 14.48 -6.34 -16.72
N ASN A 210 13.34 -5.81 -17.17
CA ASN A 210 12.71 -6.22 -18.42
C ASN A 210 11.86 -5.10 -19.04
N ARG A 211 11.19 -5.38 -20.16
CA ARG A 211 10.42 -4.37 -20.92
C ARG A 211 9.33 -3.64 -20.11
N PHE A 212 8.89 -4.18 -18.97
CA PHE A 212 7.89 -3.56 -18.12
C PHE A 212 8.44 -2.44 -17.23
N ASP A 213 9.76 -2.24 -17.17
CA ASP A 213 10.40 -1.16 -16.39
C ASP A 213 9.92 0.24 -16.81
N VAL A 214 9.43 0.40 -18.03
CA VAL A 214 8.79 1.66 -18.51
C VAL A 214 7.54 2.07 -17.72
N ASN A 215 7.03 1.20 -16.85
CA ASN A 215 5.89 1.47 -15.99
C ASN A 215 6.30 1.86 -14.58
N PHE A 216 7.59 1.83 -14.25
CA PHE A 216 8.09 1.98 -12.89
C PHE A 216 8.93 3.24 -12.70
N GLY A 217 9.01 3.71 -11.46
CA GLY A 217 9.81 4.85 -11.05
C GLY A 217 9.51 6.10 -11.89
N PHE A 218 10.54 6.88 -12.18
CA PHE A 218 10.41 8.08 -13.02
C PHE A 218 9.95 7.76 -14.44
N SER A 219 10.30 6.61 -15.00
CA SER A 219 9.83 6.22 -16.34
C SER A 219 8.31 6.01 -16.36
N GLY A 220 7.75 5.39 -15.31
CA GLY A 220 6.31 5.24 -15.13
C GLY A 220 5.60 6.59 -14.99
N MET A 221 6.18 7.53 -14.24
CA MET A 221 5.63 8.89 -14.10
C MET A 221 5.65 9.66 -15.42
N GLU A 222 6.76 9.59 -16.18
CA GLU A 222 6.87 10.19 -17.51
C GLU A 222 5.82 9.60 -18.46
N LYS A 223 5.63 8.28 -18.41
CA LYS A 223 4.62 7.57 -19.19
C LYS A 223 3.21 8.04 -18.82
N LEU A 224 2.89 8.19 -17.54
CA LEU A 224 1.60 8.72 -17.10
C LEU A 224 1.37 10.13 -17.68
N ALA A 225 2.33 11.04 -17.49
CA ALA A 225 2.23 12.42 -17.99
C ALA A 225 2.08 12.47 -19.52
N ALA A 226 2.81 11.62 -20.25
CA ALA A 226 2.68 11.51 -21.70
C ALA A 226 1.30 10.99 -22.13
N GLN A 227 0.75 9.97 -21.46
CA GLN A 227 -0.57 9.42 -21.78
C GLN A 227 -1.72 10.36 -21.39
N LEU A 228 -1.53 11.19 -20.37
CA LEU A 228 -2.47 12.27 -20.04
C LEU A 228 -2.51 13.35 -21.14
N ARG A 229 -1.39 13.62 -21.80
CA ARG A 229 -1.30 14.60 -22.92
C ARG A 229 -1.63 14.02 -24.30
N ASP A 230 -1.69 12.70 -24.42
CA ASP A 230 -1.83 12.06 -25.72
C ASP A 230 -3.28 12.14 -26.23
N VAL A 231 -3.50 12.98 -27.25
CA VAL A 231 -4.78 13.13 -27.96
C VAL A 231 -4.84 12.29 -29.25
N ARG A 232 -3.72 11.65 -29.62
CA ARG A 232 -3.47 11.10 -30.95
C ARG A 232 -3.54 9.59 -31.02
N THR A 233 -3.19 8.89 -29.95
CA THR A 233 -3.13 7.43 -29.96
C THR A 233 -4.16 6.81 -29.03
N ARG A 234 -4.37 5.51 -29.17
CA ARG A 234 -5.27 4.72 -28.31
C ARG A 234 -4.84 4.69 -26.84
N THR A 235 -3.59 5.03 -26.53
CA THR A 235 -3.12 5.03 -25.12
C THR A 235 -3.44 6.31 -24.38
N GLY A 236 -3.90 7.34 -25.09
CA GLY A 236 -4.33 8.60 -24.52
C GLY A 236 -5.54 8.49 -23.60
N TRP A 237 -5.51 9.24 -22.50
CA TRP A 237 -6.61 9.24 -21.53
C TRP A 237 -7.91 9.75 -22.14
N GLU A 238 -7.88 10.67 -23.10
CA GLU A 238 -9.07 11.11 -23.82
C GLU A 238 -9.81 9.97 -24.53
N ARG A 239 -9.07 8.97 -25.02
CA ARG A 239 -9.67 7.83 -25.71
C ARG A 239 -10.10 6.73 -24.74
N ARG A 240 -9.28 6.45 -23.73
CA ARG A 240 -9.56 5.41 -22.74
C ARG A 240 -10.67 5.80 -21.77
N PHE A 241 -10.65 7.04 -21.33
CA PHE A 241 -11.52 7.59 -20.29
C PHE A 241 -12.41 8.71 -20.84
N GLY A 242 -12.73 8.65 -22.14
CA GLY A 242 -13.56 9.66 -22.82
C GLY A 242 -15.06 9.48 -22.63
N ALA A 243 -15.52 8.26 -22.32
CA ALA A 243 -16.92 7.99 -21.97
C ALA A 243 -17.19 8.35 -20.49
N PRO A 244 -18.38 8.85 -20.11
CA PRO A 244 -18.66 9.28 -18.74
C PRO A 244 -18.38 8.23 -17.66
N GLU A 245 -18.77 6.98 -17.91
CA GLU A 245 -18.52 5.86 -16.97
C GLU A 245 -17.02 5.56 -16.82
N ALA A 246 -16.29 5.50 -17.94
CA ALA A 246 -14.85 5.28 -17.92
C ALA A 246 -14.12 6.43 -17.26
N PHE A 247 -14.54 7.68 -17.52
CA PHE A 247 -13.99 8.87 -16.88
C PHE A 247 -14.14 8.80 -15.36
N LEU A 248 -15.36 8.53 -14.88
CA LEU A 248 -15.64 8.38 -13.45
C LEU A 248 -14.79 7.27 -12.82
N ALA A 249 -14.76 6.09 -13.45
CA ALA A 249 -13.95 4.97 -12.97
C ALA A 249 -12.45 5.32 -12.90
N GLY A 250 -11.92 5.99 -13.93
CA GLY A 250 -10.53 6.41 -14.00
C GLY A 250 -10.16 7.45 -12.94
N THR A 251 -10.99 8.47 -12.73
CA THR A 251 -10.69 9.54 -11.76
C THR A 251 -10.88 9.09 -10.30
N GLN A 252 -11.91 8.27 -10.02
CA GLN A 252 -12.06 7.65 -8.70
C GLN A 252 -10.88 6.74 -8.38
N ARG A 253 -10.46 5.93 -9.36
CA ARG A 253 -9.30 5.05 -9.18
C ARG A 253 -8.00 5.82 -8.99
N LEU A 254 -7.84 6.94 -9.70
CA LEU A 254 -6.67 7.81 -9.55
C LEU A 254 -6.58 8.38 -8.12
N TYR A 255 -7.71 8.83 -7.56
CA TYR A 255 -7.76 9.25 -6.16
C TYR A 255 -7.42 8.09 -5.20
N ALA A 256 -8.07 6.93 -5.36
CA ALA A 256 -7.82 5.77 -4.51
C ALA A 256 -6.34 5.35 -4.51
N CYS A 257 -5.71 5.24 -5.69
CA CYS A 257 -4.30 4.85 -5.81
C CYS A 257 -3.28 5.87 -5.24
N LEU A 258 -3.67 7.13 -5.05
CA LEU A 258 -2.77 8.19 -4.56
C LEU A 258 -3.01 8.55 -3.10
N GLU A 259 -4.16 8.17 -2.53
CA GLU A 259 -4.55 8.56 -1.18
C GLU A 259 -4.91 7.38 -0.26
N GLU A 260 -5.31 6.21 -0.80
CA GLU A 260 -5.96 5.15 0.01
C GLU A 260 -5.42 3.74 -0.21
N GLU A 261 -5.22 3.32 -1.47
CA GLU A 261 -4.82 1.94 -1.82
C GLU A 261 -3.36 1.87 -2.26
N TRP A 262 -2.61 0.94 -1.65
CA TRP A 262 -1.18 0.72 -1.94
C TRP A 262 -0.34 1.99 -1.83
N THR A 263 -0.73 2.83 -0.87
CA THR A 263 -0.18 4.15 -0.63
C THR A 263 -0.56 4.64 0.76
N ALA A 264 0.04 5.76 1.18
CA ALA A 264 -0.48 6.68 2.18
C ALA A 264 -0.90 8.00 1.49
N PRO A 265 -1.64 8.90 2.16
CA PRO A 265 -1.99 10.21 1.62
C PRO A 265 -0.80 10.97 1.00
N GLY A 266 -1.04 11.63 -0.12
CA GLY A 266 0.03 12.29 -0.90
C GLY A 266 1.01 11.30 -1.54
N ALA A 267 0.52 10.17 -2.02
CA ALA A 267 1.30 9.14 -2.70
C ALA A 267 2.47 8.59 -1.85
N THR A 268 2.29 8.47 -0.52
CA THR A 268 3.31 8.04 0.46
C THR A 268 4.48 9.01 0.67
N ARG A 269 4.59 10.09 -0.12
CA ARG A 269 5.71 11.04 -0.04
C ARG A 269 5.82 11.75 1.31
N PRO A 270 4.73 12.17 2.00
CA PRO A 270 4.83 12.78 3.32
C PRO A 270 5.45 11.84 4.36
N LEU A 271 5.01 10.58 4.38
CA LEU A 271 5.52 9.58 5.33
C LEU A 271 7.00 9.27 5.07
N TYR A 272 7.39 9.15 3.80
CA TYR A 272 8.79 8.95 3.44
C TYR A 272 9.66 10.18 3.73
N ALA A 273 9.12 11.40 3.59
CA ALA A 273 9.84 12.60 3.98
C ALA A 273 10.11 12.65 5.50
N ASP A 274 9.15 12.22 6.32
CA ASP A 274 9.36 12.14 7.77
C ASP A 274 10.42 11.11 8.14
N PHE A 275 10.43 9.97 7.45
CA PHE A 275 11.53 9.00 7.55
C PHE A 275 12.88 9.63 7.20
N LEU A 276 12.95 10.37 6.09
CA LEU A 276 14.18 11.02 5.66
C LEU A 276 14.65 12.06 6.67
N ASP A 277 13.76 12.84 7.28
CA ASP A 277 14.12 13.76 8.36
C ASP A 277 14.65 13.02 9.59
N LEU A 278 14.00 11.93 9.99
CA LEU A 278 14.42 11.08 11.11
C LEU A 278 15.86 10.57 10.92
N VAL A 279 16.26 10.28 9.68
CA VAL A 279 17.59 9.77 9.34
C VAL A 279 18.55 10.86 8.80
N GLY A 280 18.22 12.13 9.01
CA GLY A 280 19.12 13.26 8.73
C GLY A 280 19.27 13.65 7.26
N ARG A 281 18.25 13.39 6.43
CA ARG A 281 18.21 13.65 4.96
C ARG A 281 17.19 14.75 4.61
N SER A 282 17.24 15.86 5.34
CA SER A 282 16.19 16.89 5.31
C SER A 282 16.03 17.64 3.98
N GLU A 283 17.10 17.76 3.19
CA GLU A 283 17.00 18.36 1.85
C GLU A 283 16.09 17.54 0.93
N ALA A 284 16.31 16.22 0.86
CA ALA A 284 15.46 15.32 0.09
C ALA A 284 14.04 15.25 0.68
N ALA A 285 13.91 15.25 2.02
CA ALA A 285 12.62 15.26 2.71
C ALA A 285 11.76 16.46 2.28
N ALA A 286 12.32 17.67 2.27
CA ALA A 286 11.61 18.88 1.86
C ALA A 286 11.07 18.79 0.43
N LEU A 287 11.88 18.26 -0.50
CA LEU A 287 11.48 18.08 -1.90
C LEU A 287 10.37 17.05 -2.06
N PHE A 288 10.40 15.93 -1.31
CA PHE A 288 9.31 14.96 -1.33
C PHE A 288 8.02 15.51 -0.72
N ARG A 289 8.08 16.34 0.34
CA ARG A 289 6.89 17.03 0.86
C ARG A 289 6.27 17.97 -0.16
N GLU A 290 7.09 18.71 -0.90
CA GLU A 290 6.60 19.58 -1.97
C GLU A 290 5.95 18.75 -3.09
N SER A 291 6.55 17.63 -3.48
CA SER A 291 5.96 16.70 -4.45
C SER A 291 4.61 16.15 -3.96
N ALA A 292 4.48 15.83 -2.68
CA ALA A 292 3.23 15.34 -2.09
C ALA A 292 2.06 16.31 -2.28
N VAL A 293 2.32 17.63 -2.21
CA VAL A 293 1.28 18.65 -2.44
C VAL A 293 0.71 18.55 -3.86
N HIS A 294 1.56 18.28 -4.85
CA HIS A 294 1.12 18.08 -6.22
C HIS A 294 0.34 16.78 -6.40
N TRP A 295 0.79 15.68 -5.78
CA TRP A 295 0.06 14.40 -5.79
C TRP A 295 -1.34 14.53 -5.17
N SER A 296 -1.45 15.13 -3.99
CA SER A 296 -2.75 15.31 -3.33
C SER A 296 -3.66 16.29 -4.04
N ARG A 297 -3.10 17.34 -4.68
CA ARG A 297 -3.87 18.22 -5.54
C ARG A 297 -4.46 17.47 -6.73
N LEU A 298 -3.64 16.64 -7.39
CA LEU A 298 -4.08 15.81 -8.51
C LEU A 298 -5.20 14.86 -8.07
N ALA A 299 -5.02 14.16 -6.95
CA ALA A 299 -6.03 13.26 -6.40
C ALA A 299 -7.34 13.99 -6.04
N THR A 300 -7.24 15.19 -5.44
CA THR A 300 -8.41 16.01 -5.08
C THR A 300 -9.19 16.46 -6.32
N LEU A 301 -8.49 16.92 -7.36
CA LEU A 301 -9.09 17.29 -8.64
C LEU A 301 -9.78 16.09 -9.30
N ALA A 302 -9.16 14.90 -9.25
CA ALA A 302 -9.75 13.66 -9.75
C ALA A 302 -11.03 13.30 -8.99
N ARG A 303 -11.02 13.34 -7.66
CA ARG A 303 -12.21 13.07 -6.83
C ARG A 303 -13.34 14.07 -7.09
N GLY A 304 -13.01 15.33 -7.36
CA GLY A 304 -13.97 16.38 -7.68
C GLY A 304 -14.49 16.37 -9.12
N ALA A 305 -13.94 15.52 -9.99
CA ALA A 305 -14.31 15.48 -11.40
C ALA A 305 -15.70 14.85 -11.58
N GLY A 306 -16.67 15.66 -12.01
CA GLY A 306 -18.02 15.19 -12.31
C GLY A 306 -18.06 14.35 -13.60
N PRO A 307 -18.89 13.28 -13.65
CA PRO A 307 -19.00 12.43 -14.85
C PRO A 307 -19.52 13.19 -16.09
N ASP A 308 -20.25 14.29 -15.87
CA ASP A 308 -20.87 15.11 -16.90
C ASP A 308 -19.95 16.17 -17.52
N ALA A 309 -18.66 16.19 -17.13
CA ALA A 309 -17.68 17.05 -17.77
C ALA A 309 -17.67 16.81 -19.29
N ASP A 310 -17.81 17.88 -20.07
CA ASP A 310 -17.71 17.80 -21.52
C ASP A 310 -16.28 17.47 -21.98
N ALA A 311 -16.09 17.25 -23.29
CA ALA A 311 -14.79 16.89 -23.82
C ALA A 311 -13.71 17.94 -23.53
N ALA A 312 -14.06 19.23 -23.56
CA ALA A 312 -13.12 20.32 -23.30
C ALA A 312 -12.73 20.38 -21.81
N GLY A 313 -13.70 20.21 -20.91
CA GLY A 313 -13.48 20.13 -19.47
C GLY A 313 -12.59 18.94 -19.07
N ARG A 314 -12.86 17.75 -19.63
CA ARG A 314 -12.00 16.57 -19.42
C ARG A 314 -10.59 16.78 -19.94
N ARG A 315 -10.43 17.37 -21.13
CA ARG A 315 -9.11 17.70 -21.69
C ARG A 315 -8.34 18.63 -20.76
N ALA A 316 -8.95 19.74 -20.34
CA ALA A 316 -8.31 20.70 -19.44
C ALA A 316 -7.84 20.04 -18.13
N LEU A 317 -8.69 19.16 -17.57
CA LEU A 317 -8.34 18.41 -16.37
C LEU A 317 -7.14 17.47 -16.58
N PHE A 318 -7.11 16.73 -17.70
CA PHE A 318 -5.98 15.86 -18.02
C PHE A 318 -4.68 16.65 -18.25
N ASP A 319 -4.76 17.86 -18.81
CA ASP A 319 -3.58 18.73 -18.96
C ASP A 319 -3.09 19.22 -17.58
N GLU A 320 -4.00 19.57 -16.68
CA GLU A 320 -3.65 19.93 -15.29
C GLU A 320 -3.01 18.75 -14.55
N PHE A 321 -3.56 17.54 -14.68
CA PHE A 321 -2.95 16.33 -14.12
C PHE A 321 -1.52 16.14 -14.64
N ALA A 322 -1.31 16.27 -15.95
CA ALA A 322 0.00 16.08 -16.55
C ALA A 322 1.02 17.11 -16.04
N GLY A 323 0.60 18.37 -15.88
CA GLY A 323 1.44 19.42 -15.30
C GLY A 323 1.82 19.15 -13.84
N LEU A 324 0.89 18.62 -13.03
CA LEU A 324 1.17 18.21 -11.65
C LEU A 324 2.16 17.04 -11.60
N VAL A 325 2.01 16.04 -12.46
CA VAL A 325 2.95 14.91 -12.56
C VAL A 325 4.35 15.39 -12.98
N ASP A 326 4.47 16.34 -13.91
CA ASP A 326 5.76 16.92 -14.30
C ASP A 326 6.42 17.67 -13.13
N GLY A 327 5.61 18.38 -12.32
CA GLY A 327 6.08 19.02 -11.08
C GLY A 327 6.65 18.01 -10.10
N CYS A 328 5.93 16.92 -9.84
CA CYS A 328 6.42 15.81 -9.02
C CYS A 328 7.72 15.24 -9.57
N LEU A 329 7.79 14.95 -10.87
CA LEU A 329 8.99 14.44 -11.55
C LEU A 329 10.22 15.33 -11.34
N ALA A 330 10.06 16.65 -11.49
CA ALA A 330 11.15 17.59 -11.32
C ALA A 330 11.67 17.63 -9.87
N LEU A 331 10.76 17.63 -8.89
CA LEU A 331 11.11 17.62 -7.47
C LEU A 331 11.74 16.30 -7.05
N GLU A 332 11.14 15.17 -7.42
CA GLU A 332 11.60 13.84 -7.01
C GLU A 332 12.93 13.47 -7.65
N ARG A 333 13.25 13.93 -8.86
CA ARG A 333 14.58 13.77 -9.47
C ARG A 333 15.67 14.49 -8.68
N ARG A 334 15.39 15.73 -8.23
CA ARG A 334 16.31 16.49 -7.38
C ARG A 334 16.49 15.80 -6.03
N ALA A 335 15.39 15.30 -5.45
CA ALA A 335 15.43 14.58 -4.18
C ALA A 335 16.25 13.30 -4.28
N ALA A 336 16.03 12.49 -5.32
CA ALA A 336 16.79 11.26 -5.56
C ALA A 336 18.29 11.55 -5.79
N ALA A 337 18.64 12.63 -6.50
CA ALA A 337 20.02 13.04 -6.67
C ALA A 337 20.71 13.46 -5.36
N ALA A 338 19.95 13.98 -4.38
CA ALA A 338 20.45 14.32 -3.04
C ALA A 338 20.58 13.10 -2.11
N LEU A 339 20.03 11.94 -2.49
CA LEU A 339 20.15 10.69 -1.73
C LEU A 339 21.32 9.81 -2.17
N LEU A 340 21.89 10.04 -3.36
CA LEU A 340 22.99 9.28 -3.97
C LEU A 340 24.35 9.93 -3.69
#